data_AF-A0A973GPX7-F1
#
_entry.id   AF-A0A973GPX7-F1
#
_cell.length_a   1.000
_cell.length_b   1.000
_cell.length_c   1.000
_cell.angle_alpha   90.00
_cell.angle_beta   90.00
_cell.angle_gamma   90.00
#
_symmetry.space_group_name_H-M   'P 1'
#
loop_
_entity.id
_entity.type
_entity.pdbx_description
1 polymer ?
#
loop_
_entity_poly.entity_id
_entity_poly.type
_entity_poly.pdbx_seq_one_letter_code
_entity_poly.pdbx_strand_id
1 'polypeptide(L)'
;GIDQLPHLELTREIGRRFNAFYGDVLPEPQPLLTQYPKLLGTDGRKMSKSYNNCLYLSDSPEEITKKVMAMVTDPARQRRSDPGNPDVCPLYTLDQIFAPKSWCDHVNVECRKAGIGCVDDKKELLKHLLEYLRPLQERRNALIADPKKVAEIIAAGSAKARVVARETLAKVQDAMEL
;
A
#
# COMPACT_ATOMS: atom_id res chain seq x y z
N GLY A 1 -3.51 -8.40 2.69
CA GLY A 1 -3.83 -8.45 1.25
C GLY A 1 -4.71 -9.65 0.97
N ILE A 2 -5.43 -9.67 -0.14
CA ILE A 2 -6.27 -10.81 -0.55
C ILE A 2 -5.42 -12.09 -0.67
N ASP A 3 -4.17 -11.93 -1.13
CA ASP A 3 -3.15 -12.96 -1.23
C ASP A 3 -2.74 -13.58 0.13
N GLN A 4 -3.06 -12.92 1.24
CA GLN A 4 -2.74 -13.39 2.60
C GLN A 4 -3.90 -14.14 3.27
N LEU A 5 -5.08 -14.19 2.64
CA LEU A 5 -6.25 -14.90 3.18
C LEU A 5 -5.98 -16.39 3.47
N PRO A 6 -5.24 -17.14 2.63
CA PRO A 6 -4.92 -18.54 2.94
C PRO A 6 -4.11 -18.70 4.24
N HIS A 7 -3.17 -17.78 4.51
CA HIS A 7 -2.39 -17.80 5.75
C HIS A 7 -3.24 -17.44 6.98
N LEU A 8 -4.19 -16.52 6.81
CA LEU A 8 -5.14 -16.21 7.87
C LEU A 8 -6.04 -17.41 8.17
N GLU A 9 -6.52 -18.12 7.15
CA GLU A 9 -7.37 -19.29 7.34
C GLU A 9 -6.62 -20.43 8.04
N LEU A 10 -5.36 -20.67 7.68
CA LEU A 10 -4.51 -21.62 8.41
C LEU A 10 -4.38 -21.23 9.89
N THR A 11 -4.23 -19.94 10.18
CA THR A 11 -4.14 -19.44 11.57
C THR A 11 -5.43 -19.73 12.35
N ARG A 12 -6.60 -19.58 11.70
CA ARG A 12 -7.90 -19.88 12.30
C ARG A 12 -8.09 -21.37 12.53
N GLU A 13 -7.69 -22.20 11.58
CA GLU A 13 -7.76 -23.66 11.72
C GLU A 13 -6.91 -24.13 12.91
N ILE A 14 -5.68 -23.60 13.04
CA ILE A 14 -4.82 -23.88 14.20
C ILE A 14 -5.49 -23.43 15.50
N GLY A 15 -6.02 -22.20 15.55
CA GLY A 15 -6.70 -21.67 16.74
C GLY A 15 -7.93 -22.47 17.14
N ARG A 16 -8.82 -22.79 16.19
CA ARG A 16 -10.02 -23.63 16.43
C ARG A 16 -9.64 -25.02 16.90
N ARG A 17 -8.63 -25.64 16.28
CA ARG A 17 -8.17 -26.97 16.66
C ARG A 17 -7.55 -26.97 18.06
N PHE A 18 -6.78 -25.95 18.40
CA PHE A 18 -6.29 -25.76 19.77
C PHE A 18 -7.44 -25.64 20.76
N ASN A 19 -8.40 -24.74 20.49
CA ASN A 19 -9.51 -24.52 21.40
C ASN A 19 -10.42 -25.75 21.56
N ALA A 20 -10.55 -26.57 20.52
CA ALA A 20 -11.28 -27.84 20.58
C ALA A 20 -10.61 -28.89 21.48
N PHE A 21 -9.29 -28.88 21.60
CA PHE A 21 -8.55 -29.81 22.47
C PHE A 21 -8.39 -29.31 23.90
N TYR A 22 -8.14 -28.00 24.08
CA TYR A 22 -7.66 -27.43 25.34
C TYR A 22 -8.59 -26.37 25.94
N GLY A 23 -9.70 -26.04 25.29
CA GLY A 23 -10.65 -25.02 25.74
C GLY A 23 -10.46 -23.65 25.08
N ASP A 24 -11.44 -22.75 25.28
CA ASP A 24 -11.50 -21.48 24.56
C ASP A 24 -10.47 -20.44 25.05
N VAL A 25 -9.27 -20.48 24.46
CA VAL A 25 -8.12 -19.64 24.86
C VAL A 25 -7.70 -18.67 23.76
N LEU A 26 -7.65 -19.14 22.50
CA LEU A 26 -7.12 -18.36 21.38
C LEU A 26 -8.27 -17.73 20.58
N PRO A 27 -8.36 -16.40 20.50
CA PRO A 27 -9.41 -15.76 19.70
C PRO A 27 -9.20 -15.98 18.20
N GLU A 28 -10.29 -16.11 17.45
CA GLU A 28 -10.22 -16.28 16.00
C GLU A 28 -10.00 -14.94 15.28
N PRO A 29 -8.87 -14.73 14.58
CA PRO A 29 -8.60 -13.46 13.92
C PRO A 29 -9.53 -13.22 12.72
N GLN A 30 -9.83 -11.96 12.41
CA GLN A 30 -10.68 -11.56 11.28
C GLN A 30 -9.88 -10.82 10.20
N PRO A 31 -10.21 -11.00 8.90
CA PRO A 31 -9.55 -10.27 7.84
C PRO A 31 -9.94 -8.80 7.89
N LEU A 32 -8.96 -7.92 7.68
CA LEU A 32 -9.19 -6.51 7.39
C LEU A 32 -8.67 -6.21 5.97
N LEU A 33 -9.57 -6.16 5.01
CA LEU A 33 -9.24 -5.95 3.60
C LEU A 33 -9.33 -4.46 3.23
N THR A 34 -8.46 -4.03 2.33
CA THR A 34 -8.40 -2.66 1.82
C THR A 34 -9.16 -2.55 0.50
N GLN A 35 -9.69 -1.35 0.21
CA GLN A 35 -10.37 -1.06 -1.07
C GLN A 35 -9.44 -1.19 -2.28
N TYR A 36 -8.15 -0.88 -2.10
CA TYR A 36 -7.11 -1.02 -3.11
C TYR A 36 -6.17 -2.17 -2.70
N PRO A 37 -6.43 -3.41 -3.16
CA PRO A 37 -5.64 -4.57 -2.76
C PRO A 37 -4.29 -4.63 -3.50
N LYS A 38 -4.16 -3.93 -4.63
CA LYS A 38 -2.98 -3.98 -5.49
C LYS A 38 -2.74 -2.63 -6.16
N LEU A 39 -1.50 -2.16 -6.09
CA LEU A 39 -1.00 -1.02 -6.83
C LEU A 39 -0.24 -1.48 -8.08
N LEU A 40 -0.50 -0.82 -9.20
CA LEU A 40 0.28 -0.99 -10.43
C LEU A 40 1.55 -0.13 -10.35
N GLY A 41 2.66 -0.67 -10.82
CA GLY A 41 3.91 0.07 -10.95
C GLY A 41 3.91 1.01 -12.14
N THR A 42 5.03 1.71 -12.33
CA THR A 42 5.22 2.66 -13.44
C THR A 42 5.14 2.02 -14.84
N ASP A 43 5.14 0.70 -14.93
CA ASP A 43 5.07 -0.10 -16.15
C ASP A 43 3.74 -0.86 -16.30
N GLY A 44 2.76 -0.61 -15.44
CA GLY A 44 1.45 -1.27 -15.45
C GLY A 44 1.43 -2.70 -14.89
N ARG A 45 2.57 -3.28 -14.52
CA ARG A 45 2.63 -4.57 -13.81
C ARG A 45 2.40 -4.34 -12.31
N LYS A 46 2.34 -5.40 -11.50
CA LYS A 46 2.32 -5.28 -10.03
C LYS A 46 3.52 -4.43 -9.60
N MET A 47 3.30 -3.41 -8.77
CA MET A 47 4.42 -2.64 -8.20
C MET A 47 5.30 -3.57 -7.35
N SER A 48 6.58 -3.66 -7.68
CA SER A 48 7.55 -4.54 -7.03
C SER A 48 8.97 -4.00 -7.17
N LYS A 49 9.76 -4.09 -6.09
CA LYS A 49 11.19 -3.72 -6.11
C LYS A 49 11.95 -4.52 -7.17
N SER A 50 11.61 -5.80 -7.34
CA SER A 50 12.26 -6.69 -8.31
C SER A 50 11.99 -6.30 -9.77
N TYR A 51 10.89 -5.61 -10.06
CA TYR A 51 10.57 -5.12 -11.39
C TYR A 51 11.09 -3.70 -11.65
N ASN A 52 11.69 -3.08 -10.63
CA ASN A 52 12.17 -1.70 -10.68
C ASN A 52 11.11 -0.70 -11.18
N ASN A 53 9.85 -0.91 -10.79
CA ASN A 53 8.69 -0.11 -11.21
C ASN A 53 8.03 0.63 -10.04
N CYS A 54 8.77 0.81 -8.93
CA CYS A 54 8.28 1.42 -7.69
C CYS A 54 8.49 2.93 -7.65
N LEU A 55 7.52 3.61 -7.03
CA LEU A 55 7.69 4.92 -6.42
C LEU A 55 7.96 4.70 -4.92
N TYR A 56 9.17 4.96 -4.46
CA TYR A 56 9.53 4.75 -3.06
C TYR A 56 9.12 5.96 -2.22
N LEU A 57 8.70 5.70 -0.97
CA LEU A 57 8.44 6.77 0.00
C LEU A 57 9.68 7.64 0.30
N SER A 58 10.86 7.11 0.01
CA SER A 58 12.15 7.79 0.19
C SER A 58 12.69 8.48 -1.07
N ASP A 59 12.04 8.30 -2.22
CA ASP A 59 12.49 8.94 -3.46
C ASP A 59 12.38 10.46 -3.34
N SER A 60 13.32 11.19 -3.94
CA SER A 60 13.22 12.65 -3.98
C SER A 60 12.03 13.11 -4.84
N PRO A 61 11.53 14.36 -4.66
CA PRO A 61 10.52 14.92 -5.55
C PRO A 61 10.90 14.84 -7.04
N GLU A 62 12.18 15.02 -7.36
CA GLU A 62 12.72 14.93 -8.71
C GLU A 62 12.68 13.49 -9.25
N GLU A 63 13.04 12.50 -8.42
CA GLU A 63 12.98 11.08 -8.80
C GLU A 63 11.55 10.62 -9.02
N ILE A 64 10.62 11.00 -8.12
CA ILE A 64 9.19 10.72 -8.26
C ILE A 64 8.66 11.34 -9.55
N THR A 65 8.97 12.62 -9.78
CA THR A 65 8.59 13.35 -10.99
C THR A 65 9.07 12.62 -12.24
N LYS A 66 10.35 12.25 -12.28
CA LYS A 66 10.93 11.52 -13.42
C LYS A 66 10.22 10.18 -13.65
N LYS A 67 9.96 9.40 -12.60
CA LYS A 67 9.31 8.09 -12.68
C LYS A 67 7.85 8.19 -13.13
N VAL A 68 7.07 9.13 -12.59
CA VAL A 68 5.68 9.38 -13.00
C VAL A 68 5.62 9.92 -14.43
N MET A 69 6.52 10.83 -14.80
CA MET A 69 6.55 11.35 -16.17
C MET A 69 6.86 10.25 -17.20
N ALA A 70 7.73 9.29 -16.85
CA ALA A 70 8.08 8.15 -17.69
C ALA A 70 7.09 6.97 -17.61
N MET A 71 6.11 6.99 -16.70
CA MET A 71 5.23 5.84 -16.50
C MET A 71 4.35 5.55 -17.73
N VAL A 72 4.03 4.28 -17.95
CA VAL A 72 3.11 3.87 -19.01
C VAL A 72 1.69 4.33 -18.69
N THR A 73 0.96 4.69 -19.73
CA THR A 73 -0.48 4.98 -19.68
C THR A 73 -1.23 3.90 -20.46
N ASP A 74 -2.44 4.19 -20.94
CA ASP A 74 -3.13 3.32 -21.88
C ASP A 74 -2.28 3.08 -23.16
N PRO A 75 -1.89 1.83 -23.45
CA PRO A 75 -1.12 1.50 -24.65
C PRO A 75 -1.86 1.78 -25.97
N ALA A 76 -3.19 1.81 -25.96
CA ALA A 76 -3.99 2.14 -27.14
C ALA A 76 -3.89 3.61 -27.52
N ARG A 77 -3.52 4.48 -26.57
CA ARG A 77 -3.42 5.92 -26.75
C ARG A 77 -2.03 6.33 -27.23
N GLN A 78 -1.78 6.22 -28.53
CA GLN A 78 -0.47 6.54 -29.12
C GLN A 78 -0.24 8.05 -29.31
N ARG A 79 -1.29 8.81 -29.61
CA ARG A 79 -1.24 10.26 -29.83
C ARG A 79 -2.18 10.99 -28.88
N ARG A 80 -1.94 12.28 -28.67
CA ARG A 80 -2.79 13.14 -27.82
C ARG A 80 -4.26 13.13 -28.27
N SER A 81 -4.48 13.14 -29.59
CA SER A 81 -5.80 13.12 -30.22
C SER A 81 -6.50 11.76 -30.17
N ASP A 82 -5.78 10.69 -29.79
CA ASP A 82 -6.38 9.37 -29.71
C ASP A 82 -7.13 9.25 -28.38
N PRO A 83 -8.36 8.69 -28.40
CA PRO A 83 -9.09 8.42 -27.17
C PRO A 83 -8.36 7.35 -26.36
N GLY A 84 -8.34 7.52 -25.03
CA GLY A 84 -7.79 6.54 -24.11
C GLY A 84 -8.88 5.82 -23.30
N ASN A 85 -8.46 4.77 -22.60
CA ASN A 85 -9.29 4.03 -21.66
C ASN A 85 -8.69 4.10 -20.23
N PRO A 86 -9.28 4.91 -19.35
CA PRO A 86 -8.90 4.99 -17.94
C PRO A 86 -8.90 3.64 -17.20
N ASP A 87 -9.79 2.71 -17.57
CA ASP A 87 -9.99 1.43 -16.88
C ASP A 87 -8.76 0.50 -16.97
N VAL A 88 -7.89 0.72 -17.96
CA VAL A 88 -6.66 -0.06 -18.17
C VAL A 88 -5.40 0.77 -17.95
N CYS A 89 -5.54 2.02 -17.50
CA CYS A 89 -4.45 2.98 -17.39
C CYS A 89 -3.85 2.97 -15.96
N PRO A 90 -2.54 2.65 -15.80
CA PRO A 90 -1.90 2.69 -14.49
C PRO A 90 -1.86 4.09 -13.87
N LEU A 91 -1.82 5.13 -14.69
CA LEU A 91 -1.89 6.53 -14.25
C LEU A 91 -3.22 6.80 -13.53
N TYR A 92 -4.34 6.43 -14.16
CA TYR A 92 -5.67 6.62 -13.58
C TYR A 92 -5.88 5.82 -12.28
N THR A 93 -5.23 4.66 -12.16
CA THR A 93 -5.22 3.90 -10.88
C THR A 93 -4.56 4.69 -9.74
N LEU A 94 -3.51 5.47 -10.03
CA LEU A 94 -2.88 6.34 -9.04
C LEU A 94 -3.74 7.57 -8.75
N ASP A 95 -4.41 8.14 -9.75
CA ASP A 95 -5.37 9.24 -9.53
C ASP A 95 -6.46 8.85 -8.56
N GLN A 96 -7.04 7.66 -8.73
CA GLN A 96 -8.08 7.14 -7.82
C GLN A 96 -7.64 7.02 -6.36
N ILE A 97 -6.34 7.05 -6.07
CA ILE A 97 -5.77 6.88 -4.74
C ILE A 97 -5.30 8.22 -4.16
N PHE A 98 -4.67 9.06 -5.00
CA PHE A 98 -4.01 10.27 -4.54
C PHE A 98 -4.72 11.56 -4.96
N ALA A 99 -5.44 11.57 -6.08
CA ALA A 99 -6.11 12.75 -6.58
C ALA A 99 -7.54 12.91 -6.01
N PRO A 100 -8.09 14.14 -5.98
CA PRO A 100 -9.48 14.37 -5.60
C PRO A 100 -10.45 13.63 -6.53
N LYS A 101 -11.58 13.21 -5.99
CA LYS A 101 -12.64 12.55 -6.77
C LYS A 101 -13.07 13.37 -7.99
N SER A 102 -13.13 14.69 -7.87
CA SER A 102 -13.47 15.60 -8.98
C SER A 102 -12.46 15.52 -10.14
N TRP A 103 -11.18 15.33 -9.84
CA TRP A 103 -10.15 15.13 -10.87
C TRP A 103 -10.33 13.78 -11.56
N CYS A 104 -10.55 12.72 -10.77
CA CYS A 104 -10.81 11.38 -11.31
C CYS A 104 -12.03 11.37 -12.25
N ASP A 105 -13.13 12.01 -11.82
CA ASP A 105 -14.35 12.11 -12.62
C ASP A 105 -14.11 12.88 -13.94
N HIS A 106 -13.31 13.95 -13.88
CA HIS A 106 -12.89 14.72 -15.06
C HIS A 106 -12.04 13.87 -16.02
N VAL A 107 -10.97 13.23 -15.53
CA VAL A 107 -10.08 12.39 -16.34
C VAL A 107 -10.84 11.22 -16.97
N ASN A 108 -11.78 10.61 -16.24
CA ASN A 108 -12.58 9.50 -16.77
C ASN A 108 -13.37 9.87 -18.02
N VAL A 109 -13.85 11.12 -18.09
CA VAL A 109 -14.61 11.64 -19.23
C VAL A 109 -13.67 12.13 -20.33
N GLU A 110 -12.70 12.98 -19.98
CA GLU A 110 -11.86 13.67 -20.97
C GLU A 110 -10.83 12.75 -21.62
N CYS A 111 -10.31 11.75 -20.91
CA CYS A 111 -9.39 10.77 -21.51
C CYS A 111 -10.08 9.98 -22.63
N ARG A 112 -11.33 9.56 -22.43
CA ARG A 112 -12.13 8.80 -23.41
C ARG A 112 -12.50 9.60 -24.66
N LYS A 113 -12.49 10.93 -24.57
CA LYS A 113 -12.79 11.85 -25.67
C LYS A 113 -11.55 12.53 -26.24
N ALA A 114 -10.36 12.17 -25.78
CA ALA A 114 -9.10 12.84 -26.09
C ALA A 114 -9.06 14.35 -25.72
N GLY A 115 -9.86 14.78 -24.73
CA GLY A 115 -9.92 16.17 -24.25
C GLY A 115 -8.77 16.59 -23.33
N ILE A 116 -8.12 15.64 -22.64
CA ILE A 116 -6.95 15.88 -21.77
C ILE A 116 -5.75 15.04 -22.23
N GLY A 117 -4.53 15.60 -22.25
CA GLY A 117 -3.32 14.85 -22.56
C GLY A 117 -2.76 14.07 -21.35
N CYS A 118 -2.15 12.90 -21.60
CA CYS A 118 -1.52 12.10 -20.53
C CYS A 118 -0.44 12.88 -19.74
N VAL A 119 0.22 13.83 -20.37
CA VAL A 119 1.22 14.69 -19.71
C VAL A 119 0.57 15.65 -18.72
N ASP A 120 -0.60 16.20 -19.07
CA ASP A 120 -1.33 17.12 -18.19
C ASP A 120 -1.88 16.36 -16.98
N ASP A 121 -2.41 15.16 -17.23
CA ASP A 121 -2.87 14.24 -16.18
C ASP A 121 -1.75 13.86 -15.20
N LYS A 122 -0.57 13.46 -15.73
CA LYS A 122 0.62 13.20 -14.91
C LYS A 122 1.05 14.39 -14.05
N LYS A 123 0.96 15.61 -14.58
CA LYS A 123 1.32 16.82 -13.82
C LYS A 123 0.36 17.08 -12.68
N GLU A 124 -0.94 16.81 -12.88
CA GLU A 124 -1.92 16.97 -11.80
C GLU A 124 -1.74 15.91 -10.72
N LEU A 125 -1.58 14.63 -11.10
CA LEU A 125 -1.24 13.56 -10.17
C LEU A 125 -0.01 13.92 -9.32
N LEU A 126 1.04 14.46 -9.95
CA LEU A 126 2.27 14.82 -9.26
C LEU A 126 2.07 15.85 -8.14
N LYS A 127 1.17 16.83 -8.31
CA LYS A 127 0.88 17.81 -7.26
C LYS A 127 0.35 17.11 -6.01
N HIS A 128 -0.66 16.25 -6.20
CA HIS A 128 -1.30 15.54 -5.10
C HIS A 128 -0.39 14.49 -4.46
N LEU A 129 0.35 13.74 -5.29
CA LEU A 129 1.27 12.72 -4.81
C LEU A 129 2.41 13.34 -3.98
N LEU A 130 3.01 14.43 -4.44
CA LEU A 130 4.10 15.09 -3.72
C LEU A 130 3.59 15.74 -2.42
N GLU A 131 2.41 16.36 -2.44
CA GLU A 131 1.78 16.90 -1.24
C GLU A 131 1.50 15.80 -0.20
N TYR A 132 0.99 14.65 -0.64
CA TYR A 132 0.76 13.49 0.21
C TYR A 132 2.05 12.93 0.82
N LEU A 133 3.13 12.87 0.03
CA LEU A 133 4.41 12.29 0.47
C LEU A 133 5.23 13.23 1.36
N ARG A 134 5.10 14.55 1.20
CA ARG A 134 5.86 15.55 1.98
C ARG A 134 5.89 15.28 3.49
N PRO A 135 4.76 15.13 4.21
CA PRO A 135 4.81 14.88 5.66
C PRO A 135 5.44 13.53 6.02
N LEU A 136 5.37 12.52 5.15
CA LEU A 136 6.01 11.22 5.36
C LEU A 136 7.53 11.33 5.23
N GLN A 137 7.99 12.09 4.24
CA GLN A 137 9.41 12.34 3.98
C GLN A 137 10.04 13.20 5.08
N GLU A 138 9.34 14.24 5.55
CA GLU A 138 9.77 15.06 6.69
C GLU A 138 9.96 14.21 7.95
N ARG A 139 8.98 13.36 8.28
CA ARG A 139 9.06 12.43 9.42
C ARG A 139 10.18 11.42 9.26
N ARG A 140 10.39 10.89 8.05
CA ARG A 140 11.49 9.98 7.75
C ARG A 140 12.84 10.65 7.96
N ASN A 141 13.02 11.88 7.47
CA ASN A 141 14.27 12.62 7.59
C ASN A 141 14.58 12.94 9.06
N ALA A 142 13.58 13.30 9.85
CA ALA A 142 13.74 13.48 11.29
C ALA A 142 14.19 12.20 12.00
N LEU A 143 13.69 11.02 11.59
CA LEU A 143 14.10 9.73 12.13
C LEU A 143 15.51 9.29 11.66
N ILE A 144 15.93 9.70 10.47
CA ILE A 144 17.31 9.44 9.99
C ILE A 144 18.31 10.27 10.76
N ALA A 145 17.97 11.52 11.10
CA ALA A 145 18.80 12.39 11.92
C ALA A 145 18.97 11.87 13.35
N ASP A 146 18.06 11.01 13.82
CA ASP A 146 18.11 10.38 15.15
C ASP A 146 17.88 8.86 15.08
N PRO A 147 18.91 8.08 14.69
CA PRO A 147 18.81 6.63 14.62
C PRO A 147 18.53 5.97 15.98
N LYS A 148 18.92 6.61 17.10
CA LYS A 148 18.69 6.09 18.45
C LYS A 148 17.20 6.04 18.74
N LYS A 149 16.45 7.08 18.36
CA LYS A 149 14.99 7.11 18.47
C LYS A 149 14.30 5.96 17.74
N VAL A 150 14.80 5.55 16.58
CA VAL A 150 14.26 4.37 15.87
C VAL A 150 14.48 3.10 16.70
N ALA A 151 15.69 2.91 17.24
CA ALA A 151 16.00 1.77 18.10
C ALA A 151 15.14 1.77 19.39
N GLU A 152 14.93 2.93 20.00
CA GLU A 152 14.08 3.10 21.19
C GLU A 152 12.62 2.75 20.91
N ILE A 153 12.06 3.19 19.77
CA ILE A 153 10.70 2.84 19.35
C ILE A 153 10.56 1.32 19.20
N ILE A 154 11.54 0.67 18.54
CA ILE A 154 11.54 -0.79 18.35
C ILE A 154 11.66 -1.50 19.70
N ALA A 155 12.55 -1.05 20.59
CA ALA A 155 12.75 -1.64 21.91
C ALA A 155 11.49 -1.53 22.78
N ALA A 156 10.87 -0.34 22.83
CA ALA A 156 9.63 -0.10 23.56
C ALA A 156 8.47 -0.94 23.03
N GLY A 157 8.29 -0.99 21.69
CA GLY A 157 7.27 -1.81 21.05
C GLY A 157 7.47 -3.31 21.33
N SER A 158 8.71 -3.78 21.27
CA SER A 158 9.07 -5.17 21.57
C SER A 158 8.82 -5.53 23.03
N ALA A 159 9.14 -4.61 23.96
CA ALA A 159 8.86 -4.80 25.38
C ALA A 159 7.34 -4.91 25.64
N LYS A 160 6.54 -4.04 25.03
CA LYS A 160 5.08 -4.09 25.12
C LYS A 160 4.50 -5.39 24.54
N ALA A 161 4.94 -5.79 23.35
CA ALA A 161 4.49 -7.02 22.71
C ALA A 161 4.87 -8.27 23.53
N ARG A 162 6.04 -8.28 24.17
CA ARG A 162 6.50 -9.39 25.00
C ARG A 162 5.61 -9.64 26.21
N VAL A 163 5.06 -8.59 26.82
CA VAL A 163 4.11 -8.74 27.94
C VAL A 163 2.87 -9.50 27.49
N VAL A 164 2.22 -9.03 26.42
CA VAL A 164 1.02 -9.68 25.85
C VAL A 164 1.30 -11.11 25.40
N ALA A 165 2.45 -11.35 24.77
CA ALA A 165 2.85 -12.68 24.34
C ALA A 165 3.06 -13.65 25.51
N ARG A 166 3.67 -13.18 26.61
CA ARG A 166 3.86 -13.99 27.83
C ARG A 166 2.54 -14.31 28.50
N GLU A 167 1.62 -13.35 28.61
CA GLU A 167 0.28 -13.57 29.15
C GLU A 167 -0.49 -14.60 28.33
N THR A 168 -0.40 -14.51 27.00
CA THR A 168 -1.04 -15.48 26.09
C THR A 168 -0.40 -16.86 26.23
N LEU A 169 0.93 -16.94 26.29
CA LEU A 169 1.65 -18.20 26.43
C LEU A 169 1.34 -18.89 27.77
N ALA A 170 1.24 -18.13 28.86
CA ALA A 170 0.87 -18.67 30.17
C ALA A 170 -0.53 -19.32 30.13
N LYS A 171 -1.52 -18.68 29.50
CA LYS A 171 -2.86 -19.27 29.30
C LYS A 171 -2.83 -20.54 28.46
N VAL A 172 -1.99 -20.56 27.42
CA VAL A 172 -1.79 -21.74 26.57
C VAL A 172 -1.16 -22.89 27.36
N GLN A 173 -0.13 -22.62 28.15
CA GLN A 173 0.54 -23.62 28.99
C GLN A 173 -0.40 -24.20 30.05
N ASP A 174 -1.16 -23.33 30.73
CA ASP A 174 -2.16 -23.74 31.71
C ASP A 174 -3.24 -24.64 31.09
N ALA A 175 -3.79 -24.26 29.94
CA ALA A 175 -4.78 -25.06 29.21
C ALA A 175 -4.23 -26.41 28.69
N MET A 176 -2.92 -26.49 28.47
CA MET A 176 -2.23 -27.72 28.08
C MET A 176 -1.70 -28.54 29.27
N GLU A 177 -1.90 -28.07 30.51
CA GLU A 177 -1.38 -28.68 31.74
C GLU A 177 0.16 -28.83 31.76
N LEU A 178 0.89 -27.78 31.32
CA LEU A 178 2.36 -27.72 31.24
C LEU A 178 3.02 -26.79 32.27
#